data_AF-A0AAU7TFV3-F1
#
_entry.id   AF-A0AAU7TFV3-F1
#
_cell.length_a   1.000
_cell.length_b   1.000
_cell.length_c   1.000
_cell.angle_alpha   90.00
_cell.angle_beta   90.00
_cell.angle_gamma   90.00
#
_symmetry.space_group_name_H-M   'P 1'
#
loop_
_entity.id
_entity.type
_entity.pdbx_description
1 polymer ?
#
loop_
_entity_poly.entity_id
_entity_poly.type
_entity_poly.pdbx_seq_one_letter_code
_entity_poly.pdbx_strand_id
1 'polypeptide(L)'
;MTEVGTTTLRHNPLNAVTANVERITYADGRTAVRKELRRPAGSTDPRAAPWAASTDPRHWNYWRRELEVYRDDELRAQLADTGLVLPEAQVDEGPDGAVLLMEDISGTPGTHFSLAEHAALARACGRWQARPAAERPWTSHGFLREYSTTRDVPWQLMTDAAAWQQPLIRETWPPRLREAWTRLLVHRDALLDLVAALPRARCHLDFWVSNVIQRPSGEVALFDWAFYGDGALGEDCPACSGGRPTRRTTRTTARSTAATCSTSAGRPCCTSPTGASRRSTAPGSGQETRSSRATPIAASAMP
;
A
#
# COMPACT_ATOMS: atom_id res chain seq x y z
N MET A 1 17.94 11.04 -28.97
CA MET A 1 18.78 9.90 -28.53
C MET A 1 18.32 8.68 -29.30
N THR A 2 19.22 7.84 -29.81
CA THR A 2 18.84 6.69 -30.63
C THR A 2 18.56 5.48 -29.74
N GLU A 3 17.34 4.94 -29.82
CA GLU A 3 16.95 3.68 -29.18
C GLU A 3 17.62 2.50 -29.90
N VAL A 4 18.24 1.59 -29.16
CA VAL A 4 18.94 0.40 -29.71
C VAL A 4 18.38 -0.92 -29.19
N GLY A 5 17.48 -0.88 -28.20
CA GLY A 5 16.79 -2.07 -27.72
C GLY A 5 15.64 -1.74 -26.78
N THR A 6 14.71 -2.68 -26.67
CA THR A 6 13.60 -2.64 -25.72
C THR A 6 13.46 -3.99 -25.01
N THR A 7 12.99 -3.97 -23.77
CA THR A 7 12.67 -5.18 -23.00
C THR A 7 11.37 -4.95 -22.24
N THR A 8 10.34 -5.72 -22.56
CA THR A 8 9.06 -5.65 -21.86
C THR A 8 9.21 -6.06 -20.41
N LEU A 9 8.71 -5.20 -19.52
CA LEU A 9 8.64 -5.43 -18.08
C LEU A 9 7.29 -6.03 -17.73
N ARG A 10 7.27 -6.84 -16.67
CA ARG A 10 6.05 -7.47 -16.16
C ARG A 10 5.06 -6.38 -15.72
N HIS A 11 3.85 -6.43 -16.27
CA HIS A 11 2.71 -5.63 -15.83
C HIS A 11 1.45 -6.52 -15.87
N ASN A 12 0.33 -6.02 -15.34
CA ASN A 12 -0.95 -6.73 -15.43
C ASN A 12 -1.59 -6.49 -16.82
N PRO A 13 -1.59 -7.47 -17.74
CA PRO A 13 -2.13 -7.27 -19.08
C PRO A 13 -3.67 -7.14 -19.09
N LEU A 14 -4.34 -7.42 -17.96
CA LEU A 14 -5.78 -7.26 -17.83
C LEU A 14 -6.19 -5.83 -17.47
N ASN A 15 -5.27 -4.98 -17.02
CA ASN A 15 -5.60 -3.58 -16.74
C ASN A 15 -5.75 -2.81 -18.06
N ALA A 16 -6.94 -2.26 -18.31
CA ALA A 16 -7.25 -1.56 -19.55
C ALA A 16 -6.53 -0.20 -19.68
N VAL A 17 -5.98 0.36 -18.59
CA VAL A 17 -5.21 1.61 -18.60
C VAL A 17 -3.80 1.38 -19.12
N THR A 18 -3.05 0.43 -18.55
CA THR A 18 -1.64 0.22 -18.90
C THR A 18 -1.52 -0.63 -20.15
N ALA A 19 -1.09 -0.02 -21.25
CA ALA A 19 -0.87 -0.69 -22.52
C ALA A 19 0.38 -1.53 -22.55
N ASN A 20 1.47 -0.97 -22.01
CA ASN A 20 2.78 -1.55 -22.07
C ASN A 20 3.70 -0.92 -21.02
N VAL A 21 4.69 -1.68 -20.59
CA VAL A 21 5.78 -1.18 -19.73
C VAL A 21 7.07 -1.79 -20.24
N GLU A 22 8.04 -0.98 -20.64
CA GLU A 22 9.28 -1.43 -21.25
C GLU A 22 10.49 -0.70 -20.68
N ARG A 23 11.61 -1.40 -20.58
CA ARG A 23 12.91 -0.77 -20.47
C ARG A 23 13.44 -0.50 -21.87
N ILE A 24 13.79 0.76 -22.14
CA ILE A 24 14.49 1.20 -23.34
C ILE A 24 15.98 1.24 -23.04
N THR A 25 16.80 0.78 -24.00
CA THR A 25 18.25 0.97 -24.00
C THR A 25 18.63 1.90 -25.15
N TYR A 26 19.41 2.93 -24.86
CA TYR A 26 19.92 3.88 -25.84
C TYR A 26 21.33 3.52 -26.30
N ALA A 27 21.74 4.04 -27.46
CA ALA A 27 23.06 3.77 -28.07
C ALA A 27 24.25 4.13 -27.16
N ASP A 28 24.08 5.05 -26.22
CA ASP A 28 25.08 5.46 -25.25
C ASP A 28 25.08 4.62 -23.96
N GLY A 29 24.29 3.54 -23.92
CA GLY A 29 24.19 2.62 -22.79
C GLY A 29 23.24 3.08 -21.69
N ARG A 30 22.66 4.29 -21.77
CA ARG A 30 21.63 4.72 -20.82
C ARG A 30 20.35 3.90 -21.01
N THR A 31 19.59 3.79 -19.93
CA THR A 31 18.27 3.15 -19.94
C THR A 31 17.20 4.07 -19.38
N ALA A 32 15.97 3.84 -19.80
CA ALA A 32 14.76 4.50 -19.30
C ALA A 32 13.61 3.50 -19.25
N VAL A 33 12.58 3.78 -18.45
CA VAL A 33 11.35 2.99 -18.42
C VAL A 33 10.25 3.75 -19.15
N ARG A 34 9.72 3.19 -20.23
CA ARG A 34 8.56 3.71 -20.96
C ARG A 34 7.31 2.97 -20.51
N LYS A 35 6.35 3.70 -19.94
CA LYS A 35 5.02 3.21 -19.61
C LYS A 35 3.99 3.87 -20.51
N GLU A 36 3.27 3.07 -21.27
CA GLU A 36 2.24 3.53 -22.18
C GLU A 36 0.88 3.34 -21.52
N LEU A 37 0.09 4.41 -21.50
CA LEU A 37 -1.23 4.49 -20.89
C LEU A 37 -2.27 4.77 -21.97
N ARG A 38 -3.40 4.09 -21.92
CA ARG A 38 -4.52 4.23 -22.86
C ARG A 38 -5.66 4.98 -22.21
N ARG A 39 -6.24 5.91 -22.96
CA ARG A 39 -7.55 6.46 -22.64
C ARG A 39 -8.60 5.34 -22.73
N PRO A 40 -9.69 5.37 -21.93
CA PRO A 40 -10.78 4.42 -22.06
C PRO A 40 -11.33 4.46 -23.49
N ALA A 41 -11.11 3.39 -24.23
CA ALA A 41 -11.87 3.04 -25.42
C ALA A 41 -12.77 1.88 -25.01
N GLY A 42 -14.04 1.87 -25.44
CA GLY A 42 -14.98 0.81 -25.08
C GLY A 42 -14.37 -0.57 -25.34
N SER A 43 -13.99 -1.29 -24.28
CA SER A 43 -13.43 -2.62 -24.40
C SER A 43 -14.58 -3.60 -24.62
N THR A 44 -14.46 -4.43 -25.65
CA THR A 44 -15.42 -5.52 -25.91
C THR A 44 -15.00 -6.82 -25.22
N ASP A 45 -13.83 -6.89 -24.57
CA ASP A 45 -13.42 -8.08 -23.80
C ASP A 45 -14.09 -8.06 -22.42
N PRO A 46 -15.03 -8.98 -22.13
CA PRO A 46 -15.72 -9.04 -20.84
C PRO A 46 -14.74 -9.25 -19.67
N ARG A 47 -13.56 -9.83 -19.91
CA ARG A 47 -12.53 -10.05 -18.88
C ARG A 47 -11.82 -8.75 -18.46
N ALA A 48 -11.89 -7.73 -19.29
CA ALA A 48 -11.36 -6.40 -18.98
C ALA A 48 -12.35 -5.58 -18.14
N ALA A 49 -13.63 -5.96 -18.05
CA ALA A 49 -14.65 -5.18 -17.34
C ALA A 49 -14.32 -4.92 -15.86
N PRO A 50 -13.81 -5.89 -15.06
CA PRO A 50 -13.40 -5.62 -13.67
C PRO A 50 -12.18 -4.69 -13.55
N TRP A 51 -11.50 -4.45 -14.66
CA TRP A 51 -10.30 -3.61 -14.79
C TRP A 51 -10.50 -2.50 -15.82
N ALA A 52 -11.75 -2.11 -16.06
CA ALA A 52 -12.09 -1.10 -17.05
C ALA A 52 -11.46 0.24 -16.66
N ALA A 53 -10.87 0.91 -17.64
CA ALA A 53 -10.37 2.26 -17.47
C ALA A 53 -11.56 3.23 -17.34
N SER A 54 -11.41 4.28 -16.55
CA SER A 54 -12.43 5.31 -16.36
C SER A 54 -11.91 6.70 -16.75
N THR A 55 -12.82 7.57 -17.21
CA THR A 55 -12.57 9.01 -17.39
C THR A 55 -13.01 9.83 -16.17
N ASP A 56 -13.71 9.22 -15.21
CA ASP A 56 -14.05 9.85 -13.94
C ASP A 56 -12.78 10.01 -13.09
N PRO A 57 -12.35 11.24 -12.75
CA PRO A 57 -11.16 11.48 -11.95
C PRO A 57 -11.18 10.83 -10.55
N ARG A 58 -12.36 10.58 -9.99
CA ARG A 58 -12.52 9.98 -8.65
C ARG A 58 -12.57 8.45 -8.67
N HIS A 59 -12.84 7.85 -9.83
CA HIS A 59 -12.89 6.39 -9.98
C HIS A 59 -11.51 5.75 -9.81
N TRP A 60 -11.40 4.63 -9.09
CA TRP A 60 -10.10 4.01 -8.78
C TRP A 60 -9.21 3.75 -10.00
N ASN A 61 -9.76 3.41 -11.16
CA ASN A 61 -9.03 3.18 -12.41
C ASN A 61 -9.07 4.36 -13.42
N TYR A 62 -9.01 5.61 -12.94
CA TYR A 62 -8.91 6.80 -13.79
C TYR A 62 -7.61 6.79 -14.61
N TRP A 63 -7.72 6.77 -15.93
CA TRP A 63 -6.59 6.53 -16.82
C TRP A 63 -5.47 7.57 -16.73
N ARG A 64 -5.80 8.82 -16.37
CA ARG A 64 -4.86 9.94 -16.37
C ARG A 64 -4.13 10.12 -15.03
N ARG A 65 -4.50 9.36 -14.00
CA ARG A 65 -4.08 9.66 -12.62
C ARG A 65 -2.56 9.72 -12.44
N GLU A 66 -1.86 8.76 -13.00
CA GLU A 66 -0.41 8.67 -12.83
C GLU A 66 0.31 9.87 -13.48
N LEU A 67 -0.23 10.42 -14.58
CA LEU A 67 0.30 11.64 -15.20
C LEU A 67 0.14 12.84 -14.26
N GLU A 68 -1.00 12.94 -13.59
CA GLU A 68 -1.26 14.02 -12.63
C GLU A 68 -0.28 13.92 -11.44
N VAL A 69 0.05 12.72 -10.99
CA VAL A 69 1.08 12.49 -9.96
C VAL A 69 2.46 12.99 -10.42
N TYR A 70 2.89 12.64 -11.64
CA TYR A 70 4.19 13.08 -12.16
C TYR A 70 4.27 14.59 -12.46
N ARG A 71 3.12 15.27 -12.59
CA ARG A 71 3.02 16.73 -12.78
C ARG A 71 2.86 17.51 -11.46
N ASP A 72 2.77 16.82 -10.33
CA ASP A 72 2.49 17.44 -9.03
C ASP A 72 3.78 17.72 -8.25
N ASP A 73 4.29 18.94 -8.37
CA ASP A 73 5.49 19.40 -7.67
C ASP A 73 5.33 19.44 -6.15
N GLU A 74 4.11 19.70 -5.64
CA GLU A 74 3.84 19.71 -4.20
C GLU A 74 3.96 18.29 -3.63
N LEU A 75 3.36 17.30 -4.29
CA LEU A 75 3.48 15.89 -3.91
C LEU A 75 4.93 15.43 -3.97
N ARG A 76 5.67 15.81 -5.03
CA ARG A 76 7.11 15.51 -5.17
C ARG A 76 7.90 16.04 -3.98
N ALA A 77 7.69 17.30 -3.59
CA ALA A 77 8.35 17.90 -2.44
C ALA A 77 7.97 17.21 -1.11
N GLN A 78 6.68 16.89 -0.93
CA GLN A 78 6.20 16.20 0.28
C GLN A 78 6.81 14.81 0.45
N LEU A 79 7.01 14.06 -0.64
CA LEU A 79 7.67 12.76 -0.60
C LEU A 79 9.14 12.91 -0.22
N ALA A 80 9.87 13.82 -0.88
CA ALA A 80 11.30 14.03 -0.68
C ALA A 80 11.66 14.28 0.79
N ASP A 81 10.87 15.12 1.48
CA ASP A 81 11.06 15.41 2.91
C ASP A 81 10.91 14.20 3.84
N THR A 82 10.40 13.07 3.33
CA THR A 82 10.15 11.85 4.12
C THR A 82 11.13 10.73 3.81
N GLY A 83 12.06 10.93 2.87
CA GLY A 83 12.96 9.89 2.37
C GLY A 83 12.33 8.99 1.30
N LEU A 84 11.14 9.36 0.81
CA LEU A 84 10.50 8.77 -0.36
C LEU A 84 10.79 9.65 -1.57
N VAL A 85 10.85 9.09 -2.76
CA VAL A 85 11.00 9.88 -3.99
C VAL A 85 10.06 9.41 -5.07
N LEU A 86 9.55 10.36 -5.84
CA LEU A 86 8.89 10.10 -7.11
C LEU A 86 9.98 10.07 -8.19
N PRO A 87 10.09 9.02 -9.02
CA PRO A 87 11.05 9.00 -10.12
C PRO A 87 10.94 10.25 -11.00
N GLU A 88 12.04 10.64 -11.62
CA GLU A 88 12.01 11.62 -12.70
C GLU A 88 11.31 11.01 -13.91
N ALA A 89 10.39 11.77 -14.50
CA ALA A 89 9.62 11.32 -15.65
C ALA A 89 9.27 12.48 -16.58
N GLN A 90 9.31 12.21 -17.87
CA GLN A 90 8.72 13.07 -18.89
C GLN A 90 7.33 12.54 -19.23
N VAL A 91 6.35 13.44 -19.31
CA VAL A 91 4.97 13.12 -19.65
C VAL A 91 4.68 13.63 -21.06
N ASP A 92 4.38 12.71 -21.97
CA ASP A 92 3.90 13.02 -23.32
C ASP A 92 2.45 12.55 -23.46
N GLU A 93 1.52 13.48 -23.66
CA GLU A 93 0.08 13.20 -23.69
C GLU A 93 -0.46 13.44 -25.10
N GLY A 94 -1.13 12.41 -25.64
CA GLY A 94 -1.72 12.42 -26.98
C GLY A 94 -3.24 12.21 -26.94
N PRO A 95 -3.88 12.13 -28.13
CA PRO A 95 -5.34 11.92 -28.22
C PRO A 95 -5.77 10.58 -27.59
N ASP A 96 -5.00 9.52 -27.82
CA ASP A 96 -5.38 8.14 -27.46
C ASP A 96 -4.89 7.70 -26.08
N GLY A 97 -4.12 8.54 -25.38
CA GLY A 97 -3.49 8.18 -24.12
C GLY A 97 -2.26 9.02 -23.82
N ALA A 98 -1.29 8.42 -23.14
CA ALA A 98 -0.04 9.09 -22.80
C ALA A 98 1.12 8.12 -22.64
N VAL A 99 2.32 8.67 -22.70
CA VAL A 99 3.58 7.98 -22.45
C VAL A 99 4.27 8.65 -21.27
N LEU A 100 4.64 7.84 -20.27
CA LEU A 100 5.55 8.23 -19.19
C LEU A 100 6.93 7.66 -19.52
N LEU A 101 7.89 8.53 -19.82
CA LEU A 101 9.29 8.16 -19.95
C LEU A 101 10.01 8.47 -18.64
N MET A 102 10.13 7.44 -17.80
CA MET A 102 10.70 7.50 -16.46
C MET A 102 12.19 7.15 -16.48
N GLU A 103 12.96 7.70 -15.55
CA GLU A 103 14.31 7.21 -15.29
C GLU A 103 14.30 5.72 -14.88
N ASP A 104 15.33 4.97 -15.29
CA ASP A 104 15.53 3.59 -14.86
C ASP A 104 16.40 3.57 -13.60
N ILE A 105 15.76 3.36 -12.44
CA ILE A 105 16.43 3.44 -11.14
C ILE A 105 17.16 2.14 -10.84
N SER A 106 18.46 2.24 -10.62
CA SER A 106 19.28 1.15 -10.05
C SER A 106 19.26 1.19 -8.52
N GLY A 107 19.29 0.02 -7.90
CA GLY A 107 19.26 -0.09 -6.45
C GLY A 107 18.77 -1.45 -5.95
N THR A 108 18.42 -1.51 -4.67
CA THR A 108 17.85 -2.69 -4.05
C THR A 108 16.34 -2.69 -4.28
N PRO A 109 15.75 -3.68 -5.00
CA PRO A 109 14.30 -3.76 -5.11
C PRO A 109 13.68 -4.12 -3.77
N GLY A 110 12.46 -3.65 -3.50
CA GLY A 110 11.77 -3.92 -2.24
C GLY A 110 11.60 -5.39 -1.90
N THR A 111 11.53 -6.26 -2.92
CA THR A 111 11.48 -7.72 -2.75
C THR A 111 12.72 -8.30 -2.09
N HIS A 112 13.82 -7.55 -2.06
CA HIS A 112 15.09 -7.91 -1.42
C HIS A 112 15.35 -7.15 -0.12
N PHE A 113 14.42 -6.30 0.33
CA PHE A 113 14.58 -5.57 1.59
C PHE A 113 14.66 -6.55 2.78
N SER A 114 15.61 -6.29 3.66
CA SER A 114 15.65 -6.78 5.03
C SER A 114 14.47 -6.24 5.84
N LEU A 115 14.23 -6.82 7.03
CA LEU A 115 13.23 -6.29 7.95
C LEU A 115 13.50 -4.82 8.35
N ALA A 116 14.76 -4.43 8.45
CA ALA A 116 15.15 -3.07 8.79
C ALA A 116 14.77 -2.08 7.68
N GLU A 117 14.97 -2.44 6.41
CA GLU A 117 14.57 -1.64 5.25
C GLU A 117 13.05 -1.56 5.12
N HIS A 118 12.31 -2.65 5.34
CA HIS A 118 10.85 -2.60 5.42
C HIS A 118 10.34 -1.68 6.53
N ALA A 119 10.98 -1.72 7.72
CA ALA A 119 10.64 -0.82 8.82
C ALA A 119 10.97 0.64 8.49
N ALA A 120 12.06 0.91 7.76
CA ALA A 120 12.40 2.25 7.29
C ALA A 120 11.36 2.77 6.28
N LEU A 121 10.97 1.94 5.31
CA LEU A 121 9.91 2.23 4.34
C LEU A 121 8.58 2.54 5.02
N ALA A 122 8.14 1.70 5.97
CA ALA A 122 6.90 1.92 6.72
C ALA A 122 6.92 3.22 7.52
N ARG A 123 8.06 3.59 8.13
CA ARG A 123 8.21 4.87 8.83
C ARG A 123 8.17 6.06 7.87
N ALA A 124 8.77 5.94 6.68
CA ALA A 124 8.74 6.99 5.66
C ALA A 124 7.31 7.21 5.14
N CYS A 125 6.60 6.13 4.82
CA CYS A 125 5.18 6.16 4.48
C CYS A 125 4.34 6.80 5.59
N GLY A 126 4.52 6.40 6.85
CA GLY A 126 3.79 7.00 7.97
C GLY A 126 4.05 8.50 8.15
N ARG A 127 5.30 8.96 7.94
CA ARG A 127 5.63 10.41 7.95
C ARG A 127 4.94 11.16 6.82
N TRP A 128 4.86 10.57 5.63
CA TRP A 128 4.18 11.15 4.48
C TRP A 128 2.66 11.23 4.72
N GLN A 129 2.05 10.13 5.15
CA GLN A 129 0.61 10.05 5.43
C GLN A 129 0.14 10.93 6.60
N ALA A 130 1.04 11.26 7.53
CA ALA A 130 0.75 12.19 8.62
C ALA A 130 0.64 13.66 8.17
N ARG A 131 1.02 13.98 6.93
CA ARG A 131 0.90 15.35 6.39
C ARG A 131 -0.56 15.67 6.06
N PRO A 132 -0.97 16.95 6.14
CA PRO A 132 -2.27 17.39 5.69
C PRO A 132 -2.51 16.99 4.22
N ALA A 133 -3.63 16.32 3.98
CA ALA A 133 -4.03 15.89 2.66
C ALA A 133 -4.68 17.04 1.89
N ALA A 134 -3.91 17.85 1.16
CA ALA A 134 -4.49 18.83 0.24
C ALA A 134 -5.40 18.12 -0.77
N GLU A 135 -6.57 18.70 -1.03
CA GLU A 135 -7.54 18.13 -1.96
C GLU A 135 -7.03 18.24 -3.40
N ARG A 136 -7.07 17.12 -4.11
CA ARG A 136 -6.72 17.02 -5.53
C ARG A 136 -7.93 16.44 -6.28
N PRO A 137 -8.43 17.09 -7.34
CA PRO A 137 -9.66 16.66 -8.02
C PRO A 137 -9.54 15.30 -8.72
N TRP A 138 -8.32 14.81 -8.92
CA TRP A 138 -7.98 13.58 -9.65
C TRP A 138 -7.58 12.40 -8.76
N THR A 139 -7.66 12.57 -7.44
CA THR A 139 -7.40 11.48 -6.49
C THR A 139 -8.52 10.45 -6.47
N SER A 140 -8.15 9.17 -6.41
CA SER A 140 -9.14 8.10 -6.25
C SER A 140 -9.86 8.21 -4.91
N HIS A 141 -11.15 7.87 -4.89
CA HIS A 141 -11.94 7.77 -3.66
C HIS A 141 -12.46 6.35 -3.50
N GLY A 142 -12.58 5.89 -2.25
CA GLY A 142 -13.24 4.60 -1.95
C GLY A 142 -12.54 3.37 -2.55
N PHE A 143 -11.25 3.48 -2.88
CA PHE A 143 -10.48 2.45 -3.60
C PHE A 143 -10.74 1.03 -3.09
N LEU A 144 -10.53 0.79 -1.79
CA LEU A 144 -10.67 -0.55 -1.22
C LEU A 144 -12.08 -1.14 -1.41
N ARG A 145 -13.13 -0.33 -1.22
CA ARG A 145 -14.52 -0.75 -1.41
C ARG A 145 -14.77 -1.05 -2.88
N GLU A 146 -14.51 -0.09 -3.76
CA GLU A 146 -14.77 -0.24 -5.19
C GLU A 146 -13.97 -1.41 -5.77
N TYR A 147 -12.64 -1.39 -5.65
CA TYR A 147 -11.76 -2.42 -6.19
C TYR A 147 -12.09 -3.83 -5.69
N SER A 148 -12.39 -3.99 -4.39
CA SER A 148 -12.74 -5.32 -3.87
C SER A 148 -14.08 -5.83 -4.40
N THR A 149 -15.01 -4.93 -4.77
CA THR A 149 -16.38 -5.25 -5.19
C THR A 149 -16.57 -5.33 -6.70
N THR A 150 -15.59 -4.90 -7.52
CA THR A 150 -15.74 -4.86 -8.99
C THR A 150 -15.78 -6.24 -9.66
N ARG A 151 -15.32 -7.29 -8.98
CA ARG A 151 -15.26 -8.63 -9.57
C ARG A 151 -16.61 -9.33 -9.47
N ASP A 152 -17.06 -9.87 -10.60
CA ASP A 152 -18.11 -10.87 -10.62
C ASP A 152 -17.57 -12.16 -9.99
N VAL A 153 -17.99 -12.43 -8.75
CA VAL A 153 -17.54 -13.57 -7.96
C VAL A 153 -18.75 -14.48 -7.73
N PRO A 154 -18.62 -15.80 -8.03
CA PRO A 154 -19.67 -16.77 -7.76
C PRO A 154 -19.78 -17.08 -6.26
N TRP A 155 -20.27 -16.12 -5.47
CA TRP A 155 -20.35 -16.18 -4.01
C TRP A 155 -21.11 -17.41 -3.49
N GLN A 156 -22.05 -17.95 -4.27
CA GLN A 156 -22.79 -19.17 -3.97
C GLN A 156 -21.88 -20.39 -3.70
N LEU A 157 -20.68 -20.43 -4.31
CA LEU A 157 -19.72 -21.52 -4.08
C LEU A 157 -19.19 -21.56 -2.64
N MET A 158 -19.25 -20.46 -1.90
CA MET A 158 -18.84 -20.41 -0.50
C MET A 158 -19.76 -21.25 0.39
N THR A 159 -21.03 -21.38 0.00
CA THR A 159 -22.05 -22.16 0.71
C THR A 159 -22.36 -23.51 0.06
N ASP A 160 -21.79 -23.82 -1.11
CA ASP A 160 -22.03 -25.10 -1.79
C ASP A 160 -21.22 -26.25 -1.16
N ALA A 161 -21.91 -27.24 -0.61
CA ALA A 161 -21.25 -28.41 -0.05
C ALA A 161 -20.44 -29.21 -1.09
N ALA A 162 -20.93 -29.35 -2.32
CA ALA A 162 -20.24 -30.11 -3.36
C ALA A 162 -18.92 -29.44 -3.77
N ALA A 163 -18.92 -28.10 -3.90
CA ALA A 163 -17.70 -27.34 -4.16
C ALA A 163 -16.63 -27.58 -3.07
N TRP A 164 -17.01 -27.56 -1.79
CA TRP A 164 -16.09 -27.81 -0.68
C TRP A 164 -15.68 -29.28 -0.50
N GLN A 165 -16.34 -30.21 -1.20
CA GLN A 165 -15.97 -31.63 -1.22
C GLN A 165 -14.98 -31.98 -2.34
N GLN A 166 -14.65 -31.04 -3.24
CA GLN A 166 -13.66 -31.26 -4.28
C GLN A 166 -12.30 -31.68 -3.66
N PRO A 167 -11.62 -32.73 -4.17
CA PRO A 167 -10.42 -33.28 -3.56
C PRO A 167 -9.35 -32.22 -3.24
N LEU A 168 -9.07 -31.34 -4.20
CA LEU A 168 -8.06 -30.29 -4.04
C LEU A 168 -8.39 -29.32 -2.88
N ILE A 169 -9.67 -28.97 -2.69
CA ILE A 169 -10.10 -28.10 -1.59
C ILE A 169 -9.95 -28.83 -0.26
N ARG A 170 -10.42 -30.07 -0.16
CA ARG A 170 -10.35 -30.85 1.08
C ARG A 170 -8.92 -31.14 1.53
N GLU A 171 -8.03 -31.40 0.59
CA GLU A 171 -6.64 -31.76 0.86
C GLU A 171 -5.77 -30.53 1.19
N THR A 172 -6.13 -29.36 0.65
CA THR A 172 -5.31 -28.15 0.77
C THR A 172 -5.80 -27.20 1.85
N TRP A 173 -7.11 -27.06 2.03
CA TRP A 173 -7.68 -25.98 2.85
C TRP A 173 -8.00 -26.44 4.28
N PRO A 174 -7.68 -25.61 5.30
CA PRO A 174 -8.01 -25.94 6.68
C PRO A 174 -9.52 -26.13 6.89
N PRO A 175 -9.96 -27.06 7.76
CA PRO A 175 -11.38 -27.34 7.99
C PRO A 175 -12.21 -26.11 8.40
N ARG A 176 -11.59 -25.14 9.10
CA ARG A 176 -12.26 -23.92 9.58
C ARG A 176 -12.27 -22.78 8.57
N LEU A 177 -11.62 -22.92 7.41
CA LEU A 177 -11.52 -21.86 6.42
C LEU A 177 -12.91 -21.46 5.90
N ARG A 178 -13.77 -22.44 5.61
CA ARG A 178 -15.13 -22.19 5.14
C ARG A 178 -15.92 -21.30 6.09
N GLU A 179 -15.97 -21.67 7.36
CA GLU A 179 -16.69 -20.90 8.38
C GLU A 179 -16.11 -19.50 8.56
N ALA A 180 -14.78 -19.38 8.60
CA ALA A 180 -14.11 -18.10 8.76
C ALA A 180 -14.37 -17.18 7.56
N TRP A 181 -14.30 -17.72 6.34
CA TRP A 181 -14.57 -16.97 5.12
C TRP A 181 -16.05 -16.54 5.07
N THR A 182 -17.00 -17.44 5.35
CA THR A 182 -18.42 -17.09 5.38
C THR A 182 -18.69 -15.97 6.38
N ARG A 183 -18.11 -16.01 7.57
CA ARG A 183 -18.22 -14.90 8.55
C ARG A 183 -17.67 -13.60 7.99
N LEU A 184 -16.50 -13.61 7.35
CA LEU A 184 -15.92 -12.42 6.73
C LEU A 184 -16.85 -11.82 5.67
N LEU A 185 -17.46 -12.65 4.83
CA LEU A 185 -18.36 -12.18 3.77
C LEU A 185 -19.66 -11.59 4.30
N VAL A 186 -20.27 -12.22 5.32
CA VAL A 186 -21.47 -11.68 5.98
C VAL A 186 -21.21 -10.31 6.59
N HIS A 187 -19.99 -10.06 7.08
CA HIS A 187 -19.60 -8.79 7.69
C HIS A 187 -18.87 -7.84 6.73
N ARG A 188 -18.76 -8.17 5.44
CA ARG A 188 -17.92 -7.45 4.48
C ARG A 188 -18.25 -5.96 4.41
N ASP A 189 -19.52 -5.62 4.23
CA ASP A 189 -19.91 -4.22 4.08
C ASP A 189 -19.69 -3.42 5.36
N ALA A 190 -20.01 -3.99 6.53
CA ALA A 190 -19.75 -3.37 7.82
C ALA A 190 -18.25 -3.14 8.07
N LEU A 191 -17.39 -4.06 7.64
CA LEU A 191 -15.94 -3.89 7.72
C LEU A 191 -15.45 -2.79 6.77
N LEU A 192 -15.97 -2.75 5.54
CA LEU A 192 -15.64 -1.69 4.58
C LEU A 192 -16.13 -0.31 5.05
N ASP A 193 -17.30 -0.22 5.69
CA ASP A 193 -17.81 1.00 6.32
C ASP A 193 -16.93 1.46 7.49
N LEU A 194 -16.48 0.51 8.31
CA LEU A 194 -15.55 0.79 9.39
C LEU A 194 -14.23 1.36 8.85
N VAL A 195 -13.67 0.77 7.79
CA VAL A 195 -12.46 1.29 7.15
C VAL A 195 -12.68 2.68 6.56
N ALA A 196 -13.81 2.90 5.88
CA ALA A 196 -14.15 4.22 5.34
C ALA A 196 -14.28 5.31 6.42
N ALA A 197 -14.65 4.95 7.64
CA ALA A 197 -14.78 5.86 8.78
C ALA A 197 -13.46 6.12 9.54
N LEU A 198 -12.37 5.40 9.22
CA LEU A 198 -11.06 5.64 9.83
C LEU A 198 -10.48 7.00 9.39
N PRO A 199 -9.51 7.56 10.15
CA PRO A 199 -8.78 8.76 9.72
C PRO A 199 -8.23 8.60 8.30
N ARG A 200 -8.47 9.63 7.48
CA ARG A 200 -8.10 9.65 6.06
C ARG A 200 -6.71 10.23 5.88
N ALA A 201 -5.97 9.68 4.92
CA ALA A 201 -4.65 10.12 4.51
C ALA A 201 -4.53 10.05 2.98
N ARG A 202 -3.51 10.72 2.42
CA ARG A 202 -3.11 10.45 1.04
C ARG A 202 -2.35 9.15 0.99
N CYS A 203 -2.85 8.23 0.17
CA CYS A 203 -2.33 6.88 0.04
C CYS A 203 -1.92 6.59 -1.40
N HIS A 204 -0.86 5.81 -1.57
CA HIS A 204 -0.44 5.25 -2.85
C HIS A 204 -1.47 4.22 -3.36
N LEU A 205 -2.10 3.47 -2.45
CA LEU A 205 -3.12 2.44 -2.68
C LEU A 205 -2.66 1.23 -3.52
N ASP A 206 -1.35 1.16 -3.76
CA ASP A 206 -0.63 -0.02 -4.27
C ASP A 206 0.77 -0.07 -3.63
N PHE A 207 0.81 0.08 -2.30
CA PHE A 207 2.05 0.19 -1.55
C PHE A 207 2.59 -1.19 -1.16
N TRP A 208 3.40 -1.78 -2.04
CA TRP A 208 4.00 -3.09 -1.82
C TRP A 208 5.41 -3.19 -2.41
N VAL A 209 6.13 -4.24 -2.00
CA VAL A 209 7.56 -4.42 -2.26
C VAL A 209 7.98 -4.44 -3.73
N SER A 210 7.05 -4.72 -4.65
CA SER A 210 7.35 -4.73 -6.09
C SER A 210 7.37 -3.32 -6.70
N ASN A 211 6.75 -2.35 -6.02
CA ASN A 211 6.63 -0.96 -6.48
C ASN A 211 7.66 -0.05 -5.83
N VAL A 212 8.72 -0.60 -5.22
CA VAL A 212 9.74 0.19 -4.53
C VAL A 212 11.15 -0.24 -4.91
N ILE A 213 12.04 0.74 -5.06
CA ILE A 213 13.49 0.53 -5.22
C ILE A 213 14.21 1.52 -4.31
N GLN A 214 15.11 1.02 -3.45
CA GLN A 214 16.00 1.88 -2.69
C GLN A 214 17.27 2.17 -3.50
N ARG A 215 17.54 3.45 -3.75
CA ARG A 215 18.77 3.90 -4.40
C ARG A 215 19.98 3.65 -3.49
N PRO A 216 21.20 3.60 -4.06
CA PRO A 216 22.43 3.60 -3.26
C PRO A 216 22.56 4.81 -2.32
N SER A 217 21.91 5.94 -2.62
CA SER A 217 21.82 7.12 -1.73
C SER A 217 20.99 6.87 -0.46
N GLY A 218 20.17 5.81 -0.44
CA GLY A 218 19.28 5.45 0.67
C GLY A 218 17.83 5.89 0.49
N GLU A 219 17.55 6.79 -0.46
CA GLU A 219 16.20 7.22 -0.83
C GLU A 219 15.40 6.06 -1.44
N VAL A 220 14.10 5.98 -1.11
CA VAL A 220 13.23 4.92 -1.65
C VAL A 220 12.30 5.49 -2.70
N ALA A 221 12.50 5.07 -3.95
CA ALA A 221 11.62 5.41 -5.05
C ALA A 221 10.34 4.57 -5.02
N LEU A 222 9.21 5.22 -5.25
CA LEU A 222 7.90 4.58 -5.38
C LEU A 222 7.41 4.65 -6.82
N PHE A 223 6.88 3.55 -7.33
CA PHE A 223 6.41 3.39 -8.71
C PHE A 223 4.93 3.00 -8.74
N ASP A 224 4.31 3.17 -9.91
CA ASP A 224 2.94 2.73 -10.20
C ASP A 224 1.89 3.45 -9.34
N TRP A 225 1.80 4.76 -9.54
CA TRP A 225 0.89 5.64 -8.80
C TRP A 225 -0.54 5.66 -9.35
N ALA A 226 -0.92 4.64 -10.13
CA ALA A 226 -2.19 4.57 -10.85
C ALA A 226 -3.42 4.68 -9.92
N PHE A 227 -3.29 4.28 -8.65
CA PHE A 227 -4.39 4.25 -7.68
C PHE A 227 -4.34 5.36 -6.64
N TYR A 228 -3.34 6.25 -6.69
CA TYR A 228 -3.14 7.29 -5.69
C TYR A 228 -4.42 8.03 -5.28
N GLY A 229 -4.65 8.18 -3.99
CA GLY A 229 -5.85 8.88 -3.56
C GLY A 229 -6.12 8.94 -2.09
N ASP A 230 -7.38 9.12 -1.78
CA ASP A 230 -7.89 9.15 -0.41
C ASP A 230 -8.04 7.72 0.11
N GLY A 231 -7.26 7.39 1.14
CA GLY A 231 -7.28 6.08 1.80
C GLY A 231 -7.38 6.23 3.31
N ALA A 232 -7.80 5.17 4.00
CA ALA A 232 -7.72 5.10 5.44
C ALA A 232 -6.26 4.91 5.86
N LEU A 233 -5.91 5.46 7.01
CA LEU A 233 -4.63 5.19 7.63
C LEU A 233 -4.45 3.68 7.81
N GLY A 234 -3.38 3.13 7.23
CA GLY A 234 -3.09 1.70 7.21
C GLY A 234 -3.45 0.96 5.91
N GLU A 235 -4.14 1.60 4.96
CA GLU A 235 -4.38 0.99 3.64
C GLU A 235 -3.07 0.80 2.82
N ASP A 236 -2.06 1.63 3.05
CA ASP A 236 -0.70 1.46 2.51
C ASP A 236 0.25 0.71 3.46
N CYS A 237 -0.26 0.02 4.47
CA CYS A 237 0.63 -0.76 5.33
C CYS A 237 1.32 -1.81 4.45
N PRO A 238 2.67 -1.79 4.32
CA PRO A 238 3.35 -2.60 3.34
C PRO A 238 2.94 -4.05 3.54
N ALA A 239 2.31 -4.62 2.52
CA ALA A 239 1.90 -6.01 2.55
C ALA A 239 3.17 -6.87 2.66
N CYS A 240 3.47 -7.31 3.89
CA CYS A 240 4.53 -8.26 4.20
C CYS A 240 4.18 -9.67 3.67
N SER A 241 3.84 -9.79 2.39
CA SER A 241 3.51 -11.04 1.73
C SER A 241 4.42 -11.22 0.52
N GLY A 242 5.71 -11.40 0.79
CA GLY A 242 6.72 -11.67 -0.25
C GLY A 242 7.94 -12.47 0.21
N GLY A 243 8.14 -12.67 1.50
CA GLY A 243 9.22 -13.52 2.00
C GLY A 243 8.91 -15.00 1.73
N ARG A 244 9.63 -15.64 0.80
CA ARG A 244 9.71 -17.11 0.76
C ARG A 244 10.13 -17.57 2.16
N PRO A 245 9.40 -18.48 2.83
CA PRO A 245 9.94 -19.14 4.00
C PRO A 245 11.13 -19.97 3.54
N THR A 246 12.34 -19.54 3.91
CA THR A 246 13.51 -20.41 3.81
C THR A 246 13.23 -21.60 4.73
N ARG A 247 13.05 -22.79 4.13
CA ARG A 247 12.94 -24.05 4.87
C ARG A 247 14.20 -24.22 5.69
N ARG A 248 14.16 -23.85 6.96
CA ARG A 248 15.18 -24.23 7.92
C ARG A 248 14.84 -25.64 8.39
N THR A 249 15.33 -26.64 7.66
CA THR A 249 15.33 -28.03 8.12
C THR A 249 16.31 -28.16 9.28
N THR A 250 15.84 -27.94 10.50
CA THR A 250 16.50 -28.49 11.70
C THR A 250 15.68 -29.69 12.16
N ARG A 251 16.14 -30.86 11.70
CA ARG A 251 15.70 -32.17 12.19
C ARG A 251 16.35 -32.38 13.55
N THR A 252 15.70 -31.90 14.62
CA THR A 252 16.13 -32.23 15.99
C THR A 252 15.35 -33.46 16.43
N THR A 253 15.99 -34.62 16.33
CA THR A 253 15.59 -35.83 17.04
C THR A 253 15.73 -35.60 18.54
N ALA A 254 14.63 -35.29 19.23
CA ALA A 254 14.59 -35.39 20.68
C ALA A 254 14.17 -36.82 21.06
N ARG A 255 15.16 -37.63 21.46
CA ARG A 255 14.91 -38.87 22.21
C ARG A 255 14.34 -38.49 23.57
N SER A 256 13.21 -39.12 23.89
CA SER A 256 12.63 -39.18 25.22
C SER A 256 13.61 -39.85 26.19
N THR A 257 13.95 -39.14 27.25
CA THR A 257 14.32 -39.74 28.54
C THR A 257 13.66 -38.92 29.63
N ALA A 258 12.61 -39.50 30.20
CA ALA A 258 12.03 -39.07 31.46
C ALA A 258 13.02 -39.36 32.60
N ALA A 259 13.32 -38.34 33.40
CA ALA A 259 13.95 -38.51 34.71
C ALA A 259 13.36 -37.47 35.68
N THR A 260 12.37 -37.98 36.41
CA THR A 260 11.96 -37.71 37.78
C THR A 260 12.48 -36.46 38.50
N CYS A 261 11.50 -35.68 38.95
CA CYS A 261 11.59 -34.56 39.88
C CYS A 261 12.15 -35.00 41.25
N SER A 262 13.07 -34.22 41.83
CA SER A 262 13.42 -34.27 43.25
C SER A 262 13.55 -32.85 43.80
N THR A 263 12.72 -32.56 44.78
CA THR A 263 12.66 -31.36 45.60
C THR A 263 13.79 -31.27 46.62
N SER A 264 14.43 -30.11 46.76
CA SER A 264 14.88 -29.64 48.08
C SER A 264 15.04 -28.11 48.11
N ALA A 265 14.77 -27.56 49.29
CA ALA A 265 14.52 -26.15 49.58
C ALA A 265 15.79 -25.35 49.92
N GLY A 266 15.73 -24.02 49.77
CA GLY A 266 16.72 -23.08 50.32
C GLY A 266 16.48 -21.65 49.84
N ARG A 267 16.24 -20.73 50.78
CA ARG A 267 15.66 -19.38 50.60
C ARG A 267 16.76 -18.28 50.48
N PRO A 268 16.46 -16.95 50.47
CA PRO A 268 16.85 -15.99 49.43
C PRO A 268 17.98 -15.02 49.83
N CYS A 269 18.45 -14.18 48.89
CA CYS A 269 19.13 -12.93 49.24
C CYS A 269 18.81 -11.79 48.24
N CYS A 270 18.39 -10.66 48.82
CA CYS A 270 18.14 -9.38 48.19
C CYS A 270 19.45 -8.68 47.78
N THR A 271 19.38 -7.77 46.79
CA THR A 271 19.71 -6.33 46.98
C THR A 271 19.65 -5.58 45.64
N SER A 272 18.82 -4.54 45.60
CA SER A 272 18.94 -3.38 44.71
C SER A 272 20.08 -2.47 45.20
N PRO A 273 20.49 -1.48 44.39
CA PRO A 273 20.68 -0.15 44.96
C PRO A 273 19.98 0.97 44.19
N THR A 274 19.40 1.84 45.00
CA THR A 274 18.87 3.19 44.79
C THR A 274 19.95 4.25 44.52
N GLY A 275 19.57 5.35 43.87
CA GLY A 275 20.26 6.66 43.96
C GLY A 275 19.56 7.77 43.16
N ALA A 276 18.65 8.53 43.80
CA ALA A 276 18.73 9.99 44.08
C ALA A 276 18.63 10.93 42.85
N SER A 277 17.47 11.56 42.58
CA SER A 277 16.92 12.81 43.17
C SER A 277 17.72 14.09 42.90
N ARG A 278 17.11 15.03 42.16
CA ARG A 278 17.19 16.49 42.42
C ARG A 278 16.00 17.24 41.79
N ARG A 279 15.35 18.06 42.62
CA ARG A 279 14.34 19.09 42.30
C ARG A 279 15.01 20.39 41.88
N SER A 280 14.29 21.21 41.11
CA SER A 280 14.40 22.69 41.03
C SER A 280 13.23 23.21 40.18
N THR A 281 12.10 23.62 40.77
CA THR A 281 11.67 25.02 41.03
C THR A 281 11.47 25.90 39.79
N ALA A 282 10.22 26.31 39.58
CA ALA A 282 9.76 27.37 38.68
C ALA A 282 9.80 28.76 39.35
N PRO A 283 9.59 29.83 38.56
CA PRO A 283 8.53 30.83 38.85
C PRO A 283 7.64 31.02 37.59
N GLY A 284 6.31 31.20 37.66
CA GLY A 284 5.58 32.41 38.12
C GLY A 284 5.87 33.58 37.15
N SER A 285 4.97 34.28 36.46
CA SER A 285 3.52 34.57 36.63
C SER A 285 3.09 35.53 35.49
N GLY A 286 1.79 35.61 35.17
CA GLY A 286 1.16 36.76 34.46
C GLY A 286 0.20 36.34 33.32
N GLN A 287 -1.08 36.09 33.62
CA GLN A 287 -2.25 36.99 33.52
C GLN A 287 -2.83 37.14 32.09
N GLU A 288 -4.01 36.52 31.87
CA GLU A 288 -5.31 37.16 31.54
C GLU A 288 -5.42 37.67 30.10
N THR A 289 -6.32 37.13 29.26
CA THR A 289 -7.70 37.65 29.14
C THR A 289 -8.78 36.60 28.78
N ARG A 290 -9.90 36.72 29.50
CA ARG A 290 -11.33 36.55 29.14
C ARG A 290 -11.65 36.95 27.67
N SER A 291 -12.68 36.51 26.93
CA SER A 291 -13.98 35.89 27.24
C SER A 291 -14.75 35.54 25.94
N SER A 292 -15.48 34.43 25.99
CA SER A 292 -16.87 34.18 25.54
C SER A 292 -17.34 34.07 24.06
N ARG A 293 -18.12 32.98 23.89
CA ARG A 293 -19.51 32.84 23.37
C ARG A 293 -19.72 32.23 21.97
N ALA A 294 -20.36 31.06 22.01
CA ALA A 294 -21.28 30.46 21.02
C ALA A 294 -22.48 31.40 20.73
N THR A 295 -23.32 31.25 19.69
CA THR A 295 -23.96 30.05 19.06
C THR A 295 -24.60 30.46 17.68
N PRO A 296 -25.57 29.75 17.03
CA PRO A 296 -25.48 29.14 15.68
C PRO A 296 -26.52 29.71 14.65
N ILE A 297 -26.94 28.90 13.64
CA ILE A 297 -28.11 28.97 12.68
C ILE A 297 -27.61 29.00 11.21
N ALA A 298 -28.17 28.30 10.19
CA ALA A 298 -29.17 27.23 10.05
C ALA A 298 -29.09 26.65 8.60
N ALA A 299 -29.80 25.54 8.40
CA ALA A 299 -30.05 24.84 7.15
C ALA A 299 -30.88 25.63 6.12
N SER A 300 -30.77 25.25 4.84
CA SER A 300 -31.89 25.31 3.89
C SER A 300 -31.71 24.27 2.78
N ALA A 301 -32.83 23.74 2.30
CA ALA A 301 -32.97 22.58 1.44
C ALA A 301 -33.46 22.96 0.03
N MET A 302 -33.16 22.07 -0.94
CA MET A 302 -33.98 21.70 -2.13
C MET A 302 -34.18 22.78 -3.23
N PRO A 303 -34.43 22.41 -4.50
CA PRO A 303 -35.15 21.24 -5.03
C PRO A 303 -34.30 20.11 -5.62
#